data_AF-A0A015J5C7-F1
#
_entry.id   AF-A0A015J5C7-F1
#
_cell.length_a   1.000
_cell.length_b   1.000
_cell.length_c   1.000
_cell.angle_alpha   90.00
_cell.angle_beta   90.00
_cell.angle_gamma   90.00
#
_symmetry.space_group_name_H-M   'P 1'
#
loop_
_entity.id
_entity.type
_entity.pdbx_description
1 polymer ?
#
loop_
_entity_poly.entity_id
_entity_poly.type
_entity_poly.pdbx_seq_one_letter_code
_entity_poly.pdbx_strand_id
1 'polypeptide(L)'
;MEQGDPIKRKRSDGRVLKFSRLAKRGDQVAVNEKIVKTYYPLNIVKDNATYCDEPGVELLDSWCVDIPNASKENRAYEYTLTFGKVEIEAIAQAKTGS
;
A
#
# COMPACT_ATOMS: atom_id res chain seq x y z
N MET A 1 18.34 23.42 2.28
CA MET A 1 19.18 22.21 2.29
C MET A 1 18.28 21.08 2.76
N GLU A 2 17.85 20.18 1.87
CA GLU A 2 17.14 18.98 2.31
C GLU A 2 18.12 18.11 3.11
N GLN A 3 17.89 17.95 4.41
CA GLN A 3 18.57 16.93 5.18
C GLN A 3 18.15 15.58 4.61
N GLY A 4 19.11 14.81 4.09
CA GLY A 4 18.85 13.47 3.57
C GLY A 4 18.23 12.55 4.63
N ASP A 5 17.69 11.42 4.19
CA ASP A 5 17.11 10.43 5.11
C ASP A 5 18.12 10.04 6.22
N PRO A 6 17.67 9.88 7.49
CA PRO A 6 18.54 9.54 8.60
C PRO A 6 19.34 8.25 8.33
N ILE A 7 20.61 8.21 8.71
CA ILE A 7 21.49 7.04 8.47
C ILE A 7 20.88 5.76 9.06
N LYS A 8 20.23 5.84 10.22
CA LYS A 8 19.50 4.72 10.86
C LYS A 8 18.37 4.12 10.01
N ARG A 9 17.88 4.84 8.99
CA ARG A 9 16.84 4.39 8.06
C ARG A 9 17.41 3.67 6.83
N LYS A 10 18.73 3.75 6.61
CA LYS A 10 19.38 3.07 5.50
C LYS A 10 19.55 1.59 5.81
N ARG A 11 19.12 0.74 4.88
CA ARG A 11 19.39 -0.69 4.87
C ARG A 11 20.84 -0.95 4.47
N SER A 12 21.27 -2.21 4.59
CA SER A 12 22.61 -2.65 4.19
C SER A 12 22.95 -2.38 2.72
N ASP A 13 21.95 -2.22 1.85
CA ASP A 13 22.10 -1.86 0.43
C ASP A 13 22.12 -0.33 0.19
N GLY A 14 22.12 0.48 1.25
CA GLY A 14 22.13 1.94 1.20
C GLY A 14 20.77 2.57 0.87
N ARG A 15 19.71 1.76 0.70
CA ARG A 15 18.36 2.25 0.37
C ARG A 15 17.50 2.45 1.61
N VAL A 16 16.41 3.20 1.43
CA VAL A 16 15.42 3.52 2.46
C VAL A 16 14.06 3.05 1.98
N LEU A 17 13.31 2.36 2.85
CA LEU A 17 11.91 2.01 2.58
C LEU A 17 11.03 3.20 2.97
N LYS A 18 10.29 3.75 2.00
CA LYS A 18 9.30 4.80 2.24
C LYS A 18 7.90 4.29 1.98
N PHE A 19 6.96 4.84 2.72
CA PHE A 19 5.55 4.55 2.49
C PHE A 19 5.09 5.18 1.17
N SER A 20 4.34 4.42 0.39
CA SER A 20 3.74 4.85 -0.88
C SER A 20 2.23 4.71 -0.75
N ARG A 21 1.53 5.83 -0.51
CA ARG A 21 0.08 5.85 -0.37
C ARG A 21 -0.60 5.43 -1.68
N LEU A 22 -1.55 4.50 -1.56
CA LEU A 22 -2.46 4.09 -2.64
C LEU A 22 -3.87 4.62 -2.39
N ALA A 23 -4.34 4.57 -1.14
CA ALA A 23 -5.64 5.10 -0.72
C ALA A 23 -5.51 5.72 0.67
N LYS A 24 -6.41 6.64 1.02
CA LYS A 24 -6.52 7.26 2.35
C LYS A 24 -7.89 6.97 2.94
N ARG A 25 -7.95 6.77 4.26
CA ARG A 25 -9.22 6.70 4.98
C ARG A 25 -10.02 7.99 4.73
N GLY A 26 -11.26 7.82 4.27
CA GLY A 26 -12.15 8.92 3.90
C GLY A 26 -12.22 9.18 2.39
N ASP A 27 -11.34 8.58 1.59
CA ASP A 27 -11.48 8.61 0.14
C ASP A 27 -12.75 7.84 -0.28
N GLN A 28 -13.55 8.43 -1.17
CA GLN A 28 -14.66 7.74 -1.82
C GLN A 28 -14.12 6.99 -3.04
N VAL A 29 -14.18 5.65 -2.99
CA VAL A 29 -13.73 4.77 -4.07
C VAL A 29 -14.92 3.93 -4.52
N ALA A 30 -15.19 3.89 -5.83
CA ALA A 30 -16.29 3.09 -6.35
C ALA A 30 -16.00 1.58 -6.20
N VAL A 31 -17.06 0.78 -6.09
CA VAL A 31 -16.93 -0.68 -6.02
C VAL A 31 -16.22 -1.18 -7.27
N ASN A 32 -15.18 -1.99 -7.09
CA ASN A 32 -14.32 -2.52 -8.14
C ASN A 32 -13.50 -1.47 -8.92
N GLU A 33 -13.43 -0.22 -8.45
CA GLU A 33 -12.50 0.76 -8.99
C GLU A 33 -11.06 0.30 -8.76
N LYS A 34 -10.24 0.43 -9.80
CA LYS A 34 -8.83 0.01 -9.79
C LYS A 34 -7.95 1.21 -9.49
N ILE A 35 -7.29 1.17 -8.33
CA ILE A 35 -6.21 2.10 -8.01
C ILE A 35 -4.91 1.47 -8.49
N VAL A 36 -4.36 2.03 -9.57
CA VAL A 36 -3.18 1.49 -10.25
C VAL A 36 -1.95 2.36 -9.98
N LYS A 37 -0.82 1.74 -9.62
CA LYS A 37 0.46 2.43 -9.50
C LYS A 37 1.59 1.60 -10.08
N THR A 38 2.31 2.20 -11.02
CA THR A 38 3.51 1.61 -11.60
C THR A 38 4.72 1.99 -10.77
N TYR A 39 5.51 1.00 -10.41
CA TYR A 39 6.75 1.18 -9.69
C TYR A 39 7.92 0.74 -10.55
N TYR A 40 8.99 1.50 -10.45
CA TYR A 40 10.27 1.22 -11.09
C TYR A 40 11.32 1.01 -10.00
N PRO A 41 12.38 0.22 -10.24
CA PRO A 41 13.34 -0.19 -9.21
C PRO A 41 14.14 0.96 -8.55
N LEU A 42 13.94 2.21 -8.99
CA LEU A 42 14.70 3.39 -8.59
C LEU A 42 13.84 4.58 -8.12
N ASN A 43 12.51 4.56 -8.30
CA ASN A 43 11.66 5.73 -8.03
C ASN A 43 10.66 5.43 -6.92
N ILE A 44 11.02 5.76 -5.67
CA ILE A 44 10.09 5.72 -4.54
C ILE A 44 9.53 7.12 -4.32
N VAL A 45 8.26 7.31 -4.67
CA VAL A 45 7.52 8.58 -4.61
C VAL A 45 6.85 8.74 -3.24
N LYS A 46 6.86 9.97 -2.72
CA LYS A 46 6.34 10.40 -1.41
C LYS A 46 4.84 10.71 -1.47
N ASP A 47 4.03 10.22 -0.51
CA ASP A 47 3.18 11.08 0.35
C ASP A 47 2.45 10.34 1.51
N ASN A 48 2.46 11.01 2.67
CA ASN A 48 1.95 10.76 4.05
C ASN A 48 2.15 9.40 4.75
N ALA A 49 2.81 9.49 5.91
CA ALA A 49 3.84 8.60 6.48
C ALA A 49 5.14 8.60 5.65
N THR A 50 6.28 8.89 6.28
CA THR A 50 7.58 8.90 5.59
C THR A 50 8.16 7.48 5.53
N TYR A 51 7.93 6.70 6.59
CA TYR A 51 8.43 5.34 6.75
C TYR A 51 7.30 4.38 7.12
N CYS A 52 7.43 3.11 6.75
CA CYS A 52 6.39 2.08 6.96
C CYS A 52 6.22 1.66 8.43
N ASP A 53 7.07 2.13 9.34
CA ASP A 53 7.10 1.78 10.77
C ASP A 53 6.79 2.96 11.69
N GLU A 54 6.25 4.05 11.14
CA GLU A 54 5.84 5.21 11.94
C GLU A 54 4.58 4.89 12.78
N PRO A 55 4.44 5.51 13.97
CA PRO A 55 3.24 5.34 14.80
C PRO A 55 1.96 5.64 14.01
N GLY A 56 0.98 4.75 14.08
CA GLY A 56 -0.27 4.84 13.32
C GLY A 56 -0.25 4.15 11.95
N VAL A 57 0.89 3.56 11.55
CA VAL A 57 0.98 2.64 10.41
C VAL A 57 0.92 1.21 10.91
N GLU A 58 0.02 0.42 10.32
CA GLU A 58 -0.12 -1.01 10.57
C GLU A 58 0.22 -1.79 9.30
N LEU A 59 1.08 -2.81 9.41
CA LEU A 59 1.36 -3.72 8.32
C LEU A 59 0.17 -4.68 8.17
N LEU A 60 -0.59 -4.54 7.08
CA LEU A 60 -1.70 -5.44 6.79
C LEU A 60 -1.21 -6.78 6.23
N ASP A 61 -0.23 -6.75 5.33
CA ASP A 61 0.32 -7.95 4.69
C ASP A 61 1.71 -7.68 4.08
N SER A 62 2.49 -8.74 3.86
CA SER A 62 3.78 -8.72 3.17
C SER A 62 3.87 -9.85 2.14
N TRP A 63 4.08 -9.50 0.88
CA TRP A 63 4.22 -10.44 -0.21
C TRP A 63 5.49 -10.16 -1.02
N CYS A 64 6.03 -11.19 -1.67
CA CYS A 64 7.21 -11.11 -2.52
C CYS A 64 6.85 -11.61 -3.92
N VAL A 65 7.23 -10.86 -4.96
CA VAL A 65 7.08 -11.29 -6.35
C VAL A 65 8.45 -11.39 -6.98
N ASP A 66 8.80 -12.63 -7.36
CA ASP A 66 9.97 -12.91 -8.17
C ASP A 66 9.65 -12.58 -9.63
N ILE A 67 10.49 -11.75 -10.25
CA ILE A 67 10.33 -11.37 -11.66
C ILE A 67 11.46 -12.06 -12.44
N PRO A 68 11.16 -13.14 -13.18
CA PRO A 68 12.16 -13.83 -13.99
C PRO A 68 12.56 -12.98 -15.20
N ASN A 69 13.85 -13.01 -15.56
CA ASN A 69 14.39 -12.46 -16.82
C ASN A 69 14.22 -10.96 -17.12
N ALA A 70 13.91 -10.11 -16.13
CA ALA A 70 13.96 -8.66 -16.36
C ALA A 70 15.42 -8.14 -16.28
N SER A 71 15.90 -7.46 -17.33
CA SER A 71 17.10 -6.63 -17.22
C SER A 71 16.88 -5.57 -16.13
N LYS A 72 17.96 -5.15 -15.45
CA LYS A 72 17.88 -4.19 -14.32
C LYS A 72 17.13 -2.90 -14.67
N GLU A 73 17.12 -2.54 -15.94
CA GLU A 73 16.55 -1.30 -16.50
C GLU A 73 15.06 -1.43 -16.88
N ASN A 74 14.54 -2.64 -17.11
CA ASN A 74 13.16 -2.88 -17.57
C ASN A 74 12.26 -3.55 -16.54
N ARG A 75 12.67 -3.60 -15.27
CA ARG A 75 11.88 -4.24 -14.20
C ARG A 75 10.81 -3.30 -13.64
N ALA A 76 9.84 -2.92 -14.46
CA ALA A 76 8.64 -2.22 -14.00
C ALA A 76 7.61 -3.22 -13.46
N TYR A 77 6.87 -2.83 -12.43
CA TYR A 77 5.73 -3.60 -11.95
C TYR A 77 4.52 -2.70 -11.75
N GLU A 78 3.36 -3.19 -12.17
CA GLU A 78 2.08 -2.56 -11.93
C GLU A 78 1.47 -3.17 -10.68
N TYR A 79 1.17 -2.34 -9.69
CA TYR A 79 0.38 -2.73 -8.54
C TYR A 79 -1.04 -2.20 -8.71
N THR A 80 -2.02 -3.09 -8.60
CA THR A 80 -3.44 -2.74 -8.64
C THR A 80 -4.08 -3.08 -7.30
N LEU A 81 -4.65 -2.07 -6.64
CA LEU A 81 -5.51 -2.23 -5.47
C LEU A 81 -6.96 -2.04 -5.90
N THR A 82 -7.82 -2.97 -5.51
CA THR A 82 -9.26 -2.92 -5.80
C THR A 82 -10.03 -3.12 -4.50
N PHE A 83 -10.98 -2.24 -4.21
CA PHE A 83 -11.91 -2.42 -3.10
C PHE A 83 -13.16 -3.14 -3.61
N GLY A 84 -13.37 -4.36 -3.12
CA GLY A 84 -14.57 -5.15 -3.40
C GLY A 84 -15.80 -4.62 -2.66
N LYS A 85 -16.95 -5.24 -2.94
CA LYS A 85 -18.19 -4.96 -2.19
C LYS A 85 -17.99 -5.43 -0.75
N VAL A 86 -18.13 -4.51 0.21
CA VAL A 86 -18.26 -4.90 1.63
C VAL A 86 -19.69 -5.41 1.80
N GLU A 87 -19.87 -6.72 2.01
CA GLU A 87 -21.17 -7.27 2.38
C GLU A 87 -21.36 -7.14 3.89
N ILE A 88 -22.31 -6.28 4.30
CA ILE A 88 -22.80 -6.22 5.66
C ILE A 88 -24.23 -6.75 5.64
N GLU A 89 -24.43 -7.96 6.13
CA GLU A 89 -25.75 -8.53 6.33
C GLU A 89 -26.22 -8.22 7.76
N ALA A 90 -27.36 -7.54 7.90
CA ALA A 90 -27.99 -7.25 9.18
C ALA A 90 -29.43 -7.78 9.16
N ILE A 91 -29.70 -8.82 9.94
CA ILE A 91 -31.02 -9.46 10.03
C ILE A 91 -31.63 -9.07 11.39
N ALA A 92 -32.82 -8.46 11.35
CA ALA A 92 -33.65 -8.23 12.53
C ALA A 92 -34.96 -9.02 12.39
N GLN A 93 -35.25 -9.86 13.38
CA GLN A 93 -36.50 -10.63 13.46
C GLN A 93 -37.25 -10.25 14.72
N ALA A 94 -38.56 -9.98 14.60
CA ALA A 94 -39.42 -9.80 15.74
C ALA A 94 -39.65 -11.15 16.44
N LYS A 95 -39.41 -11.23 17.75
CA LYS A 95 -39.84 -12.35 18.57
C LYS A 95 -41.25 -12.08 19.08
N THR A 96 -42.24 -12.77 18.52
CA THR A 96 -43.53 -12.94 19.19
C THR A 96 -43.38 -14.01 20.27
N GLY A 97 -43.51 -13.60 21.53
CA GLY A 97 -43.62 -14.54 22.65
C GLY A 97 -44.90 -15.37 22.51
N SER A 98 -44.79 -16.66 22.75
CA SER A 98 -45.90 -17.63 22.79
C SER A 98 -46.92 -17.28 23.87
#